data_AF-A0A2V8DEU7-F1
#
_entry.id   AF-A0A2V8DEU7-F1
#
_cell.length_a   1.000
_cell.length_b   1.000
_cell.length_c   1.000
_cell.angle_alpha   90.00
_cell.angle_beta   90.00
_cell.angle_gamma   90.00
#
_symmetry.space_group_name_H-M   'P 1'
#
loop_
_entity.id
_entity.type
_entity.pdbx_description
1 polymer ?
#
loop_
_entity_poly.entity_id
_entity_poly.type
_entity_poly.pdbx_seq_one_letter_code
_entity_poly.pdbx_strand_id
1 'polypeptide(L)'
;MPEDGKPEHQLPYTALGLQKLNASKPGNGARMVQPGEINDPAVVLCDPQGLPREDLYELRTTQILQTPVSVIILYEFDKIWRVIWTDGRELDKDPPEPRWFGYSVGKWEDDYTLVVQTNGTDERTWLDKAGRPHSADLLMEERFHRVNHDRLELTVTINDPKMYTKPWVALDKFPMKLLPPTTDVREMMCSVSEFREYDKAMRFNNPADKQ
;
A
#
# COMPACT_ATOMS: atom_id res chain seq x y z
N MET A 1 -3.27 8.63 7.35
CA MET A 1 -2.55 9.46 8.34
C MET A 1 -1.31 10.07 7.69
N PRO A 2 -1.21 11.40 7.56
CA PRO A 2 -0.01 12.06 7.00
C PRO A 2 1.25 11.78 7.82
N GLU A 3 2.43 11.75 7.17
CA GLU A 3 3.74 11.79 7.85
C GLU A 3 4.33 13.21 7.73
N ASP A 4 3.67 14.20 8.34
CA ASP A 4 4.04 15.62 8.26
C ASP A 4 4.82 16.12 9.50
N GLY A 5 5.20 15.21 10.39
CA GLY A 5 5.98 15.51 11.61
C GLY A 5 5.16 16.14 12.74
N LYS A 6 3.85 16.32 12.57
CA LYS A 6 3.01 16.92 13.60
C LYS A 6 2.67 15.91 14.72
N PRO A 7 2.69 16.33 16.00
CA PRO A 7 2.40 15.43 17.13
C PRO A 7 1.06 14.72 17.04
N GLU A 8 0.02 15.38 16.54
CA GLU A 8 -1.34 14.83 16.39
C GLU A 8 -1.45 13.71 15.34
N HIS A 9 -0.48 13.62 14.42
CA HIS A 9 -0.41 12.58 13.40
C HIS A 9 0.56 11.45 13.79
N GLN A 10 1.17 11.51 14.98
CA GLN A 10 2.04 10.44 15.45
C GLN A 10 1.23 9.15 15.68
N LEU A 11 1.74 8.07 15.08
CA LEU A 11 1.14 6.76 15.23
C LEU A 11 1.53 6.12 16.55
N PRO A 12 0.68 5.23 17.08
CA PRO A 12 0.85 4.66 18.40
C PRO A 12 1.84 3.48 18.37
N TYR A 13 3.09 3.70 17.95
CA TYR A 13 4.10 2.65 17.79
C TYR A 13 4.40 1.89 19.09
N THR A 14 4.68 0.59 18.97
CA THR A 14 5.37 -0.17 20.01
C THR A 14 6.87 0.20 20.03
N ALA A 15 7.62 -0.29 21.01
CA ALA A 15 9.08 -0.14 21.03
C ALA A 15 9.74 -0.74 19.77
N LEU A 16 9.27 -1.91 19.33
CA LEU A 16 9.75 -2.57 18.11
C LEU A 16 9.35 -1.78 16.85
N GLY A 17 8.11 -1.29 16.79
CA GLY A 17 7.62 -0.47 15.69
C GLY A 17 8.46 0.80 15.51
N LEU A 18 8.78 1.49 16.61
CA LEU A 18 9.63 2.67 16.58
C LEU A 18 11.07 2.33 16.17
N GLN A 19 11.62 1.21 16.65
CA GLN A 19 12.93 0.74 16.25
C GLN A 19 12.99 0.49 14.73
N LYS A 20 12.01 -0.24 14.16
CA LYS A 20 11.94 -0.49 12.72
C LYS A 20 11.72 0.79 11.92
N LEU A 21 10.85 1.69 12.38
CA LEU A 21 10.63 3.00 11.74
C LEU A 21 11.91 3.82 11.61
N ASN A 22 12.73 3.84 12.67
CA ASN A 22 14.00 4.57 12.69
C ASN A 22 15.07 3.95 11.79
N ALA A 23 14.94 2.67 11.43
CA ALA A 23 15.82 2.01 10.47
C ALA A 23 15.44 2.31 9.01
N SER A 24 14.19 2.72 8.75
CA SER A 24 13.71 3.11 7.42
C SER A 24 14.23 4.49 7.04
N LYS A 25 14.75 4.60 5.81
CA LYS A 25 15.20 5.84 5.16
C LYS A 25 14.29 6.12 3.96
N PRO A 26 13.14 6.78 4.17
CA PRO A 26 12.15 6.96 3.12
C PRO A 26 12.50 8.09 2.15
N GLY A 27 11.91 8.04 0.96
CA GLY A 27 11.94 9.15 -0.01
C GLY A 27 10.78 10.13 0.13
N ASN A 28 9.94 10.00 1.16
CA ASN A 28 8.73 10.81 1.37
C ASN A 28 8.46 11.05 2.85
N GLY A 29 7.74 12.14 3.16
CA GLY A 29 7.36 12.52 4.53
C GLY A 29 8.45 13.28 5.28
N ALA A 30 8.19 13.60 6.56
CA ALA A 30 9.06 14.41 7.39
C ALA A 30 10.46 13.81 7.65
N ARG A 31 10.63 12.49 7.48
CA ARG A 31 11.90 11.77 7.63
C ARG A 31 12.59 11.47 6.29
N MET A 32 12.19 12.14 5.21
CA MET A 32 12.75 11.87 3.89
C MET A 32 14.26 12.11 3.85
N VAL A 33 14.99 11.24 3.15
CA VAL A 33 16.43 11.36 2.90
C VAL A 33 16.71 11.67 1.43
N GLN A 34 17.98 11.93 1.10
CA GLN A 34 18.37 12.11 -0.30
C GLN A 34 18.21 10.80 -1.08
N PRO A 35 17.96 10.84 -2.40
CA PRO A 35 17.72 9.64 -3.22
C PRO A 35 18.76 8.53 -3.05
N GLY A 36 20.05 8.88 -2.95
CA GLY A 36 21.15 7.92 -2.77
C GLY A 36 21.22 7.26 -1.38
N GLU A 37 20.41 7.71 -0.43
CA GLU A 37 20.36 7.18 0.95
C GLU A 37 19.09 6.35 1.20
N ILE A 38 18.14 6.34 0.27
CA ILE A 38 16.88 5.59 0.40
C ILE A 38 17.19 4.08 0.52
N ASN A 39 16.54 3.40 1.45
CA ASN A 39 16.67 1.94 1.64
C ASN A 39 15.35 1.17 1.44
N ASP A 40 14.39 1.80 0.77
CA ASP A 40 13.10 1.21 0.43
C ASP A 40 13.25 0.13 -0.66
N PRO A 41 12.94 -1.15 -0.38
CA PRO A 41 13.08 -2.24 -1.35
C PRO A 41 12.32 -1.99 -2.66
N ALA A 42 11.13 -1.38 -2.59
CA ALA A 42 10.34 -1.07 -3.78
C ALA A 42 11.01 -0.01 -4.67
N VAL A 43 11.78 0.91 -4.08
CA VAL A 43 12.50 1.96 -4.82
C VAL A 43 13.85 1.47 -5.33
N VAL A 44 14.60 0.73 -4.50
CA VAL A 44 15.99 0.38 -4.81
C VAL A 44 16.16 -0.96 -5.52
N LEU A 45 15.20 -1.87 -5.38
CA LEU A 45 15.24 -3.23 -5.98
C LEU A 45 14.15 -3.48 -7.01
N CYS A 46 13.19 -2.56 -7.19
CA CYS A 46 11.95 -2.83 -7.93
C CYS A 46 11.16 -4.03 -7.35
N ASP A 47 11.25 -4.24 -6.02
CA ASP A 47 10.38 -5.22 -5.36
C ASP A 47 8.91 -4.75 -5.43
N PRO A 48 7.93 -5.68 -5.55
CA PRO A 48 6.51 -5.31 -5.53
C PRO A 48 6.15 -4.52 -4.27
N GLN A 49 5.31 -3.49 -4.41
CA GLN A 49 4.90 -2.66 -3.26
C GLN A 49 4.07 -3.42 -2.24
N GLY A 50 3.20 -4.31 -2.73
CA GLY A 50 2.31 -5.10 -1.90
C GLY A 50 1.22 -4.29 -1.22
N LEU A 51 0.54 -4.93 -0.27
CA LEU A 51 -0.47 -4.27 0.56
C LEU A 51 0.02 -4.01 1.98
N PRO A 52 -0.38 -2.87 2.58
CA PRO A 52 -1.37 -1.88 2.11
C PRO A 52 -0.79 -0.80 1.19
N ARG A 53 0.50 -0.86 0.87
CA ARG A 53 1.21 0.25 0.23
C ARG A 53 0.61 0.68 -1.10
N GLU A 54 0.15 -0.28 -1.89
CA GLU A 54 -0.54 0.00 -3.15
C GLU A 54 -1.70 0.97 -2.92
N ASP A 55 -2.58 0.68 -1.95
CA ASP A 55 -3.73 1.51 -1.63
C ASP A 55 -3.35 2.86 -0.99
N LEU A 56 -2.21 2.91 -0.28
CA LEU A 56 -1.76 4.09 0.45
C LEU A 56 -0.87 5.04 -0.38
N TYR A 57 -0.39 4.63 -1.55
CA TYR A 57 0.56 5.42 -2.32
C TYR A 57 0.39 5.34 -3.85
N GLU A 58 0.13 4.17 -4.43
CA GLU A 58 -0.01 3.98 -5.89
C GLU A 58 -1.45 3.64 -6.33
N LEU A 59 -2.45 4.00 -5.51
CA LEU A 59 -3.87 3.88 -5.84
C LEU A 59 -4.28 4.90 -6.93
N ARG A 60 -3.83 4.61 -8.15
CA ARG A 60 -4.09 5.38 -9.37
C ARG A 60 -5.34 4.85 -10.06
N THR A 61 -5.33 4.82 -11.40
CA THR A 61 -6.45 4.31 -12.18
C THR A 61 -6.66 2.83 -11.84
N THR A 62 -7.70 2.56 -11.07
CA THR A 62 -7.98 1.23 -10.53
C THR A 62 -9.22 0.68 -11.22
N GLN A 63 -9.13 -0.53 -11.77
CA GLN A 63 -10.27 -1.21 -12.35
C GLN A 63 -10.77 -2.28 -11.39
N ILE A 64 -12.08 -2.33 -11.18
CA ILE A 64 -12.72 -3.31 -10.30
C ILE A 64 -13.61 -4.19 -11.17
N LEU A 65 -13.32 -5.49 -11.17
CA LEU A 65 -14.10 -6.51 -11.87
C LEU A 65 -14.75 -7.41 -10.83
N GLN A 66 -16.01 -7.72 -11.01
CA GLN A 66 -16.76 -8.58 -10.10
C GLN A 66 -17.18 -9.85 -10.82
N THR A 67 -16.98 -10.99 -10.16
CA THR A 67 -17.44 -12.32 -10.56
C THR A 67 -18.43 -12.83 -9.51
N PRO A 68 -19.11 -13.98 -9.74
CA PRO A 68 -19.96 -14.59 -8.72
C PRO A 68 -19.24 -14.99 -7.43
N VAL A 69 -17.91 -15.16 -7.45
CA VAL A 69 -17.13 -15.69 -6.32
C VAL A 69 -16.00 -14.77 -5.85
N SER A 70 -15.75 -13.67 -6.56
CA SER A 70 -14.63 -12.78 -6.26
C SER A 70 -14.82 -11.37 -6.78
N VAL A 71 -14.12 -10.43 -6.15
CA VAL A 71 -13.81 -9.11 -6.70
C VAL A 71 -12.32 -9.11 -7.08
N ILE A 72 -12.00 -8.61 -8.26
CA ILE A 72 -10.64 -8.50 -8.79
C ILE A 72 -10.33 -7.03 -8.94
N ILE A 73 -9.23 -6.59 -8.33
CA ILE A 73 -8.71 -5.23 -8.44
C ILE A 73 -7.51 -5.27 -9.36
N LEU A 74 -7.54 -4.50 -10.45
CA LEU A 74 -6.41 -4.28 -11.34
C LEU A 74 -5.82 -2.91 -11.03
N TYR A 75 -4.53 -2.92 -10.65
CA TYR A 75 -3.77 -1.72 -10.35
C TYR A 75 -3.00 -1.26 -11.59
N GLU A 76 -2.98 0.05 -11.84
CA GLU A 76 -2.20 0.66 -12.92
C GLU A 76 -0.69 0.49 -12.69
N PHE A 77 -0.25 0.66 -11.44
CA PHE A 77 1.15 0.48 -11.05
C PHE A 77 1.53 -1.00 -11.04
N ASP A 78 2.67 -1.30 -11.64
CA ASP A 78 3.21 -2.62 -11.97
C ASP A 78 2.30 -3.55 -12.77
N LYS A 79 1.11 -3.10 -13.22
CA LYS A 79 0.09 -3.92 -13.89
C LYS A 79 -0.24 -5.21 -13.12
N ILE A 80 -0.34 -5.10 -11.79
CA ILE A 80 -0.64 -6.25 -10.92
C ILE A 80 -2.14 -6.34 -10.66
N TRP A 81 -2.63 -7.55 -10.43
CA TRP A 81 -3.99 -7.78 -9.93
C TRP A 81 -4.00 -8.42 -8.55
N ARG A 82 -5.04 -8.10 -7.79
CA ARG A 82 -5.40 -8.74 -6.53
C ARG A 82 -6.76 -9.38 -6.65
N VAL A 83 -6.91 -10.56 -6.06
CA VAL A 83 -8.20 -11.26 -5.93
C VAL A 83 -8.68 -11.18 -4.49
N ILE A 84 -9.90 -10.68 -4.32
CA ILE A 84 -10.64 -10.66 -3.07
C ILE A 84 -11.74 -11.72 -3.18
N TRP A 85 -11.66 -12.77 -2.39
CA TRP A 85 -12.67 -13.83 -2.40
C TRP A 85 -13.94 -13.38 -1.70
N THR A 86 -15.09 -13.51 -2.36
CA THR A 86 -16.40 -13.10 -1.84
C THR A 86 -17.41 -14.25 -1.85
N ASP A 87 -16.93 -15.49 -1.85
CA ASP A 87 -17.71 -16.72 -1.92
C ASP A 87 -18.17 -17.25 -0.55
N GLY A 88 -18.04 -16.43 0.50
CA GLY A 88 -18.45 -16.76 1.86
C GLY A 88 -17.41 -17.54 2.67
N ARG A 89 -16.21 -17.77 2.14
CA ARG A 89 -15.11 -18.33 2.93
C ARG A 89 -14.70 -17.39 4.06
N GLU A 90 -14.08 -17.94 5.09
CA GLU A 90 -13.44 -17.16 6.15
C GLU A 90 -11.98 -16.86 5.78
N LEU A 91 -11.44 -15.77 6.34
CA LEU A 91 -10.01 -15.48 6.24
C LEU A 91 -9.24 -16.50 7.08
N ASP A 92 -8.30 -17.20 6.45
CA ASP A 92 -7.39 -18.09 7.17
C ASP A 92 -6.53 -17.27 8.12
N LYS A 93 -6.43 -17.69 9.39
CA LYS A 93 -5.66 -16.97 10.40
C LYS A 93 -4.16 -17.29 10.33
N ASP A 94 -3.79 -18.39 9.67
CA ASP A 94 -2.41 -18.86 9.55
C ASP A 94 -2.04 -19.06 8.08
N PRO A 95 -1.80 -17.96 7.33
CA PRO A 95 -1.52 -18.04 5.91
C PRO A 95 -0.23 -18.85 5.67
N PRO A 96 -0.26 -19.87 4.80
CA PRO A 96 0.84 -20.83 4.68
C PRO A 96 2.12 -20.23 4.09
N GLU A 97 2.00 -19.16 3.30
CA GLU A 97 3.15 -18.44 2.72
C GLU A 97 2.87 -16.92 2.65
N PRO A 98 3.86 -16.07 2.99
CA PRO A 98 3.75 -14.64 2.75
C PRO A 98 3.67 -14.30 1.26
N ARG A 99 2.82 -13.34 0.92
CA ARG A 99 2.62 -12.83 -0.44
C ARG A 99 2.74 -11.32 -0.43
N TRP A 100 3.28 -10.71 -1.49
CA TRP A 100 3.37 -9.25 -1.59
C TRP A 100 2.00 -8.57 -1.37
N PHE A 101 0.95 -9.06 -2.02
CA PHE A 101 -0.43 -8.55 -1.90
C PHE A 101 -1.30 -9.31 -0.90
N GLY A 102 -0.70 -10.20 -0.09
CA GLY A 102 -1.41 -11.00 0.90
C GLY A 102 -2.49 -11.93 0.33
N TYR A 103 -3.41 -12.32 1.21
CA TYR A 103 -4.61 -13.08 0.91
C TYR A 103 -5.83 -12.32 1.43
N SER A 104 -6.80 -12.05 0.55
CA SER A 104 -7.95 -11.18 0.83
C SER A 104 -9.28 -11.94 0.77
N VAL A 105 -10.12 -11.70 1.76
CA VAL A 105 -11.51 -12.19 1.82
C VAL A 105 -12.43 -11.01 2.09
N GLY A 106 -13.50 -10.90 1.32
CA GLY A 106 -14.48 -9.83 1.40
C GLY A 106 -15.88 -10.33 1.77
N LYS A 107 -16.59 -9.53 2.55
CA LYS A 107 -18.00 -9.74 2.91
C LYS A 107 -18.77 -8.44 2.69
N TRP A 108 -19.94 -8.56 2.06
CA TRP A 108 -20.87 -7.44 1.95
C TRP A 108 -21.53 -7.22 3.32
N GLU A 109 -21.38 -6.02 3.87
CA GLU A 109 -22.08 -5.61 5.09
C GLU A 109 -23.51 -5.15 4.76
N ASP A 110 -23.66 -4.52 3.60
CA ASP A 110 -24.92 -4.07 3.00
C ASP A 110 -24.79 -4.00 1.46
N ASP A 111 -25.78 -3.43 0.79
CA ASP A 111 -25.83 -3.30 -0.68
C ASP A 111 -24.75 -2.38 -1.28
N TYR A 112 -24.08 -1.57 -0.46
CA TYR A 112 -23.16 -0.51 -0.88
C TYR A 112 -21.75 -0.65 -0.28
N THR A 113 -21.56 -1.55 0.68
CA THR A 113 -20.33 -1.64 1.48
C THR A 113 -19.74 -3.05 1.44
N LEU A 114 -18.58 -3.17 0.79
CA LEU A 114 -17.75 -4.36 0.85
C LEU A 114 -16.66 -4.15 1.91
N VAL A 115 -16.65 -5.01 2.93
CA VAL A 115 -15.59 -5.06 3.94
C VAL A 115 -14.63 -6.19 3.58
N VAL A 116 -13.36 -5.85 3.43
CA VAL A 116 -12.30 -6.77 3.02
C VAL A 116 -11.28 -6.89 4.13
N GLN A 117 -10.91 -8.11 4.46
CA GLN A 117 -9.80 -8.38 5.37
C GLN A 117 -8.67 -9.05 4.60
N THR A 118 -7.45 -8.58 4.86
CA THR A 118 -6.23 -9.06 4.20
C THR A 118 -5.16 -9.36 5.24
N ASN A 119 -4.54 -10.54 5.14
CA ASN A 119 -3.37 -10.92 5.93
C ASN A 119 -2.32 -11.64 5.07
N GLY A 120 -1.24 -12.14 5.68
CA GLY A 120 -0.21 -12.90 4.97
C GLY A 120 0.63 -12.04 4.03
N THR A 121 0.74 -10.74 4.32
CA THR A 121 1.58 -9.80 3.55
C THR A 121 3.06 -10.01 3.85
N ASP A 122 3.92 -9.91 2.84
CA ASP A 122 5.37 -10.07 2.99
C ASP A 122 5.99 -8.93 3.82
N GLU A 123 6.64 -9.25 4.95
CA GLU A 123 7.16 -8.22 5.87
C GLU A 123 8.37 -7.42 5.35
N ARG A 124 8.88 -7.75 4.15
CA ARG A 124 9.90 -6.94 3.48
C ARG A 124 9.32 -5.62 2.95
N THR A 125 8.02 -5.56 2.73
CA THR A 125 7.36 -4.32 2.28
C THR A 125 7.22 -3.32 3.41
N TRP A 126 6.97 -2.06 3.03
CA TRP A 126 6.61 -1.00 3.96
C TRP A 126 5.10 -0.76 3.83
N LEU A 127 4.44 -0.27 4.90
CA LEU A 127 3.02 0.08 4.79
C LEU A 127 2.79 1.22 3.80
N ASP A 128 3.72 2.16 3.70
CA ASP A 128 3.60 3.34 2.86
C ASP A 128 4.98 3.85 2.40
N LYS A 129 4.99 4.90 1.57
CA LYS A 129 6.24 5.52 1.11
C LYS A 129 7.00 6.29 2.21
N ALA A 130 6.38 6.52 3.37
CA ALA A 130 7.04 7.09 4.53
C ALA A 130 7.85 6.03 5.31
N GLY A 131 7.81 4.77 4.90
CA GLY A 131 8.62 3.70 5.50
C GLY A 131 8.14 3.25 6.87
N ARG A 132 6.82 3.33 7.08
CA ARG A 132 6.19 2.77 8.27
C ARG A 132 6.22 1.24 8.22
N PRO A 133 6.65 0.58 9.31
CA PRO A 133 6.86 -0.87 9.30
C PRO A 133 5.56 -1.64 9.51
N HIS A 134 5.58 -2.90 9.10
CA HIS A 134 4.65 -3.94 9.54
C HIS A 134 5.42 -5.24 9.82
N SER A 135 4.70 -6.23 10.31
CA SER A 135 5.14 -7.59 10.54
C SER A 135 4.25 -8.57 9.78
N ALA A 136 4.57 -9.86 9.90
CA ALA A 136 3.71 -10.94 9.43
C ALA A 136 2.34 -10.98 10.13
N ASP A 137 2.17 -10.32 11.28
CA ASP A 137 0.90 -10.27 12.03
C ASP A 137 -0.02 -9.14 11.55
N LEU A 138 0.33 -8.49 10.44
CA LEU A 138 -0.50 -7.45 9.84
C LEU A 138 -1.87 -8.02 9.43
N LEU A 139 -2.91 -7.45 10.01
CA LEU A 139 -4.28 -7.55 9.54
C LEU A 139 -4.71 -6.18 9.03
N MET A 140 -4.95 -6.09 7.73
CA MET A 140 -5.54 -4.93 7.09
C MET A 140 -7.04 -5.14 6.93
N GLU A 141 -7.83 -4.12 7.26
CA GLU A 141 -9.24 -4.06 6.90
C GLU A 141 -9.47 -2.88 5.94
N GLU A 142 -10.12 -3.17 4.82
CA GLU A 142 -10.54 -2.17 3.85
C GLU A 142 -12.07 -2.13 3.82
N ARG A 143 -12.63 -0.92 3.70
CA ARG A 143 -14.06 -0.72 3.50
C ARG A 143 -14.25 0.07 2.22
N PHE A 144 -14.75 -0.60 1.19
CA PHE A 144 -15.16 0.00 -0.07
C PHE A 144 -16.63 0.37 0.03
N HIS A 145 -16.93 1.66 0.17
CA HIS A 145 -18.29 2.17 0.32
C HIS A 145 -18.73 2.95 -0.92
N ARG A 146 -19.73 2.45 -1.63
CA ARG A 146 -20.30 3.10 -2.81
C ARG A 146 -21.26 4.20 -2.37
N VAL A 147 -20.77 5.44 -2.36
CA VAL A 147 -21.55 6.62 -2.00
C VAL A 147 -22.70 6.86 -2.99
N ASN A 148 -22.42 6.70 -4.29
CA ASN A 148 -23.42 6.85 -5.35
C ASN A 148 -22.94 6.19 -6.67
N HIS A 149 -23.53 6.58 -7.81
CA HIS A 149 -23.17 6.01 -9.10
C HIS A 149 -21.70 6.22 -9.49
N ASP A 150 -21.15 7.42 -9.24
CA ASP A 150 -19.83 7.84 -9.74
C ASP A 150 -18.77 7.99 -8.65
N ARG A 151 -19.10 7.70 -7.38
CA ARG A 151 -18.20 7.83 -6.23
C ARG A 151 -18.15 6.57 -5.38
N LEU A 152 -16.91 6.18 -5.09
CA LEU A 152 -16.56 5.14 -4.14
C LEU A 152 -15.64 5.76 -3.08
N GLU A 153 -15.81 5.40 -1.82
CA GLU A 153 -14.91 5.77 -0.73
C GLU A 153 -14.15 4.53 -0.27
N LEU A 154 -12.84 4.68 -0.08
CA LEU A 154 -11.99 3.66 0.53
C LEU A 154 -11.52 4.11 1.90
N THR A 155 -11.81 3.31 2.92
CA THR A 155 -11.20 3.42 4.25
C THR A 155 -10.30 2.21 4.48
N VAL A 156 -9.08 2.44 4.96
CA VAL A 156 -8.09 1.40 5.29
C VAL A 156 -7.72 1.52 6.76
N THR A 157 -7.90 0.43 7.50
CA THR A 157 -7.51 0.29 8.91
C THR A 157 -6.39 -0.74 9.03
N ILE A 158 -5.38 -0.38 9.82
CA ILE A 158 -4.20 -1.20 10.07
C ILE A 158 -4.26 -1.72 11.50
N ASN A 159 -4.16 -3.04 11.65
CA ASN A 159 -3.98 -3.71 12.92
C ASN A 159 -2.75 -4.60 12.86
N ASP A 160 -1.67 -4.18 13.53
CA ASP A 160 -0.48 -4.98 13.72
C ASP A 160 0.01 -4.76 15.16
N PRO A 161 -0.27 -5.69 16.09
CA PRO A 161 0.05 -5.53 17.50
C PRO A 161 1.56 -5.60 17.80
N LYS A 162 2.39 -6.09 16.87
CA LYS A 162 3.86 -6.08 17.02
C LYS A 162 4.42 -4.69 16.73
N MET A 163 3.80 -3.94 15.81
CA MET A 163 4.30 -2.62 15.39
C MET A 163 3.54 -1.45 16.03
N TYR A 164 2.26 -1.62 16.35
CA TYR A 164 1.39 -0.57 16.91
C TYR A 164 0.67 -1.06 18.17
N THR A 165 0.51 -0.18 19.15
CA THR A 165 -0.15 -0.48 20.43
C THR A 165 -1.68 -0.54 20.32
N LYS A 166 -2.24 -0.04 19.22
CA LYS A 166 -3.68 -0.15 18.87
C LYS A 166 -3.88 -0.03 17.36
N PRO A 167 -4.99 -0.54 16.82
CA PRO A 167 -5.38 -0.30 15.43
C PRO A 167 -5.51 1.20 15.13
N TRP A 168 -5.28 1.57 13.89
CA TRP A 168 -5.37 2.96 13.43
C TRP A 168 -5.84 3.04 11.97
N VAL A 169 -6.46 4.18 11.61
CA VAL A 169 -6.99 4.43 10.27
C VAL A 169 -5.89 5.04 9.40
N ALA A 170 -5.40 4.28 8.43
CA ALA A 170 -4.36 4.70 7.51
C ALA A 170 -4.88 5.56 6.38
N LEU A 171 -6.09 5.26 5.90
CA LEU A 171 -6.79 6.01 4.88
C LEU A 171 -8.24 6.15 5.33
N ASP A 172 -8.77 7.38 5.34
CA ASP A 172 -10.15 7.62 5.79
C ASP A 172 -10.95 8.24 4.64
N LYS A 173 -11.94 7.50 4.15
CA LYS A 173 -12.88 7.91 3.10
C LYS A 173 -12.18 8.55 1.90
N PHE A 174 -11.14 7.90 1.39
CA PHE A 174 -10.47 8.37 0.20
C PHE A 174 -11.44 8.32 -1.00
N PRO A 175 -11.73 9.47 -1.64
CA PRO A 175 -12.74 9.52 -2.68
C PRO A 175 -12.15 9.06 -4.02
N MET A 176 -12.79 8.05 -4.62
CA MET A 176 -12.50 7.56 -5.96
C MET A 176 -13.66 7.93 -6.88
N LYS A 177 -13.33 8.43 -8.08
CA LYS A 177 -14.31 8.83 -9.08
C LYS A 177 -14.32 7.86 -10.26
N LEU A 178 -15.51 7.46 -10.70
CA LEU A 178 -15.69 6.63 -11.89
C LEU A 178 -15.24 7.39 -13.14
N LEU A 179 -14.32 6.80 -13.90
CA LEU A 179 -13.87 7.30 -15.20
C LEU A 179 -14.71 6.71 -16.35
N PRO A 180 -14.72 7.33 -17.54
CA PRO A 180 -15.37 6.76 -18.71
C PRO A 180 -14.92 5.33 -18.99
N PRO A 181 -15.80 4.43 -19.46
CA PRO A 181 -15.45 3.03 -19.73
C PRO A 181 -14.43 2.87 -20.87
N THR A 182 -14.20 3.92 -21.66
CA THR A 182 -13.21 3.98 -22.75
C THR A 182 -11.88 4.56 -22.31
N THR A 183 -11.65 4.75 -21.00
CA THR A 183 -10.39 5.26 -20.49
C THR A 183 -9.31 4.21 -20.68
N ASP A 184 -8.25 4.57 -21.40
CA ASP A 184 -7.07 3.73 -21.55
C ASP A 184 -6.20 3.84 -20.29
N VAL A 185 -5.78 2.68 -19.76
CA VAL A 185 -4.91 2.60 -18.59
C VAL A 185 -3.52 2.29 -19.10
N ARG A 186 -2.65 3.31 -19.07
CA ARG A 186 -1.27 3.15 -19.53
C ARG A 186 -0.51 2.22 -18.60
N GLU A 187 0.40 1.45 -19.16
CA GLU A 187 1.31 0.67 -18.33
C GLU A 187 2.25 1.55 -17.54
N MET A 188 2.40 1.20 -16.27
CA MET A 188 3.38 1.79 -15.37
C MET A 188 4.11 0.62 -14.72
N MET A 189 5.33 0.34 -15.17
CA MET A 189 6.10 -0.79 -14.67
C MET A 189 7.40 -0.28 -14.06
N CYS A 190 7.84 -0.90 -12.96
CA CYS A 190 9.21 -0.69 -12.50
C CYS A 190 10.20 -1.26 -13.52
N SER A 191 11.07 -0.39 -14.05
CA SER A 191 12.09 -0.74 -15.04
C SER A 191 13.48 -0.51 -14.45
N VAL A 192 14.17 -1.60 -14.11
CA VAL A 192 15.52 -1.53 -13.53
C VAL A 192 16.51 -0.87 -14.49
N SER A 193 16.36 -1.08 -15.80
CA SER A 193 17.22 -0.42 -16.80
C SER A 193 17.01 1.08 -16.84
N GLU A 194 15.75 1.55 -16.82
CA GLU A 194 15.44 2.98 -16.77
C GLU A 194 15.87 3.61 -15.44
N PHE A 195 15.65 2.91 -14.32
CA PHE A 195 16.09 3.38 -13.01
C PHE A 195 17.61 3.54 -12.94
N ARG A 196 18.38 2.61 -13.51
CA ARG A 196 19.86 2.72 -13.59
C ARG A 196 20.31 3.93 -14.40
N GLU A 197 19.65 4.23 -15.52
CA GLU A 197 19.96 5.42 -16.32
C GLU A 197 19.60 6.71 -15.56
N TYR A 198 18.47 6.73 -14.86
CA TYR A 198 18.09 7.83 -13.97
C TYR A 198 19.10 8.05 -12.84
N ASP A 199 19.48 6.98 -12.11
CA ASP A 199 20.44 7.05 -11.01
C ASP A 199 21.80 7.57 -11.47
N LYS A 200 22.30 7.09 -12.63
CA LYS A 200 23.50 7.67 -13.26
C LYS A 200 23.33 9.18 -13.47
N ALA A 201 22.25 9.62 -14.13
CA ALA A 201 22.01 11.03 -14.42
C ALA A 201 21.91 11.90 -13.15
N MET A 202 21.31 11.37 -12.08
CA MET A 202 21.16 12.07 -10.80
C MET A 202 22.48 12.14 -10.03
N ARG A 203 23.29 11.08 -10.03
CA ARG A 203 24.64 11.10 -9.41
C ARG A 203 25.58 12.09 -10.10
N PHE A 204 25.54 12.20 -11.43
CA PHE A 204 26.34 13.21 -12.16
C PHE A 204 25.93 14.67 -11.86
N ASN A 205 24.72 14.88 -11.35
CA ASN A 205 24.22 16.19 -10.96
C ASN A 205 24.30 16.48 -9.46
N ASN A 206 24.90 15.58 -8.67
CA ASN A 206 25.18 15.82 -7.26
C ASN A 206 26.29 16.89 -7.12
N PRO A 207 26.02 18.06 -6.52
CA PRO A 207 27.03 19.10 -6.33
C PRO A 207 28.23 18.63 -5.48
N ALA A 208 28.05 17.61 -4.64
CA ALA A 208 29.09 17.04 -3.78
C ALA A 208 30.14 16.22 -4.56
N ASP A 209 29.77 15.68 -5.74
CA ASP A 209 30.67 14.87 -6.58
C ASP A 209 31.47 15.72 -7.60
N LYS A 210 31.30 17.05 -7.57
CA LYS A 210 32.01 18.03 -8.43
C LYS A 210 33.15 18.76 -7.70
N GLN A 211 33.65 18.23 -6.58
CA GLN A 211 34.83 18.73 -5.86
C GLN A 211 36.01 17.77 -5.98
#